data_AF-C4K1K1-F1
#
_entry.id   AF-C4K1K1-F1
#
_cell.length_a   1.000
_cell.length_b   1.000
_cell.length_c   1.000
_cell.angle_alpha   90.00
_cell.angle_beta   90.00
_cell.angle_gamma   90.00
#
_symmetry.space_group_name_H-M   'P 1'
#
loop_
_entity.id
_entity.type
_entity.pdbx_description
1 polymer ?
#
loop_
_entity_poly.entity_id
_entity_poly.type
_entity_poly.pdbx_seq_one_letter_code
_entity_poly.pdbx_strand_id
1 'polypeptide(L)'
;MKIQSNVIKIIIVISLLIGVGALYLLLSLRTPEKPLAGQVNIYEDNVKIGGDFELIDQNGEIFNSDKLKGNLSLIYFGFTSCPDICPTSLNKMTEIVEILNKHKIDILPVFITIDPKRDTPIALKEYLKHFHPKFIGLTGNEQQIKDVTDKFKVFYARVHGDDDDPNYMLDHSSFTYLIDANGKYLKHFYLDSSPKEIMEFLRNE
;
A
#
# COMPACT_ATOMS: atom_id res chain seq x y z
N MET A 1 -60.97 -16.82 41.84
CA MET A 1 -59.53 -16.53 42.09
C MET A 1 -58.52 -17.48 41.40
N LYS A 2 -58.90 -18.61 40.79
CA LYS A 2 -57.94 -19.51 40.07
C LYS A 2 -57.61 -19.06 38.63
N ILE A 3 -58.56 -18.43 37.94
CA ILE A 3 -58.43 -18.04 36.52
C ILE A 3 -57.36 -16.96 36.35
N GLN A 4 -57.32 -15.95 37.24
CA GLN A 4 -56.30 -14.90 37.17
C GLN A 4 -54.87 -15.39 37.45
N SER A 5 -54.70 -16.40 38.31
CA SER A 5 -53.38 -16.99 38.56
C SER A 5 -52.83 -17.74 37.35
N ASN A 6 -53.70 -18.43 36.59
CA ASN A 6 -53.29 -19.13 35.37
C ASN A 6 -52.94 -18.14 34.24
N VAL A 7 -53.68 -17.03 34.12
CA VAL A 7 -53.36 -15.96 33.15
C VAL A 7 -52.00 -15.33 33.47
N ILE A 8 -51.70 -15.05 34.74
CA ILE A 8 -50.40 -14.50 35.15
C ILE A 8 -49.27 -15.48 34.83
N LYS A 9 -49.45 -16.78 35.10
CA LYS A 9 -48.45 -17.81 34.76
C LYS A 9 -48.20 -17.91 33.25
N ILE A 10 -49.26 -17.83 32.44
CA ILE A 10 -49.14 -17.85 30.98
C ILE A 10 -48.37 -16.62 30.49
N ILE A 11 -48.66 -15.42 31.03
CA ILE A 11 -47.94 -14.20 30.66
C ILE A 11 -46.45 -14.30 31.03
N ILE A 12 -46.12 -14.83 32.21
CA ILE A 12 -44.71 -15.01 32.63
C ILE A 12 -43.99 -15.96 31.68
N VAL A 13 -44.60 -17.09 31.31
CA VAL A 13 -43.99 -18.06 30.39
C VAL A 13 -43.79 -17.46 29.00
N ILE A 14 -44.77 -16.72 28.48
CA ILE A 14 -44.67 -16.07 27.17
C ILE A 14 -43.55 -15.01 27.19
N SER A 15 -43.48 -14.17 28.22
CA SER A 15 -42.42 -13.17 28.37
C SER A 15 -41.03 -13.80 28.45
N LEU A 16 -40.90 -14.95 29.13
CA LEU A 16 -39.63 -15.67 29.22
C LEU A 16 -39.22 -16.26 27.87
N LEU A 17 -40.17 -16.81 27.11
CA LEU A 17 -39.92 -17.34 25.77
C LEU A 17 -39.51 -16.24 24.78
N ILE A 18 -40.16 -15.08 24.85
CA ILE A 18 -39.80 -13.91 24.02
C ILE A 18 -38.39 -13.42 24.40
N GLY A 19 -38.08 -13.32 25.70
CA GLY A 19 -36.76 -12.89 26.18
C GLY A 19 -35.64 -13.83 25.74
N VAL A 20 -35.86 -15.15 25.83
CA VAL A 20 -34.89 -16.16 25.38
C VAL A 20 -34.74 -16.12 23.86
N GLY A 21 -35.84 -15.95 23.10
CA GLY A 21 -35.80 -15.82 21.65
C GLY A 21 -35.05 -14.56 21.19
N ALA A 22 -35.28 -13.43 21.85
CA ALA A 22 -34.58 -12.18 21.56
C ALA A 22 -33.09 -12.27 21.90
N LEU A 23 -32.74 -12.91 23.02
CA LEU A 23 -31.34 -13.14 23.41
C LEU A 23 -30.64 -14.10 22.45
N TYR A 24 -31.31 -15.18 22.03
CA TYR A 24 -30.77 -16.11 21.04
C TYR A 24 -30.58 -15.43 19.69
N LEU A 25 -31.53 -14.58 19.25
CA LEU A 25 -31.40 -13.80 18.03
C LEU A 25 -30.24 -12.79 18.13
N LEU A 26 -30.10 -12.09 19.26
CA LEU A 26 -28.96 -11.19 19.50
C LEU A 26 -27.62 -11.92 19.49
N LEU A 27 -27.55 -13.13 20.05
CA LEU A 27 -26.34 -13.97 20.02
C LEU A 27 -26.09 -14.60 18.63
N SER A 28 -27.16 -14.85 17.86
CA SER A 28 -27.09 -15.37 16.49
C SER A 28 -26.76 -14.30 15.46
N LEU A 29 -26.99 -13.03 15.78
CA LEU A 29 -26.45 -11.89 15.05
C LEU A 29 -24.95 -11.79 15.39
N ARG A 30 -24.17 -12.77 14.95
CA ARG A 30 -22.73 -12.59 14.74
C ARG A 30 -22.60 -11.35 13.86
N THR A 31 -22.13 -10.25 14.45
CA THR A 31 -21.55 -9.17 13.67
C THR A 31 -20.55 -9.82 12.72
N PRO A 32 -20.65 -9.64 11.38
CA PRO A 32 -19.59 -10.09 10.51
C PRO A 32 -18.31 -9.48 11.07
N GLU A 33 -17.37 -10.32 11.50
CA GLU A 33 -16.05 -9.83 11.89
C GLU A 33 -15.57 -9.02 10.69
N LYS A 34 -15.38 -7.71 10.85
CA LYS A 34 -14.67 -6.93 9.84
C LYS A 34 -13.34 -7.65 9.68
N PRO A 35 -13.02 -8.18 8.48
CA PRO A 35 -11.78 -8.90 8.32
C PRO A 35 -10.67 -7.97 8.79
N LEU A 36 -9.84 -8.46 9.71
CA LEU A 36 -8.60 -7.81 10.10
C LEU A 36 -7.85 -7.50 8.80
N ALA A 37 -7.49 -6.23 8.59
CA ALA A 37 -6.61 -5.83 7.50
C ALA A 37 -5.36 -6.72 7.58
N GLY A 38 -5.22 -7.66 6.64
CA GLY A 38 -4.14 -8.66 6.64
C GLY A 38 -4.56 -10.14 6.55
N GLN A 39 -5.85 -10.48 6.60
CA GLN A 39 -6.31 -11.87 6.38
C GLN A 39 -7.31 -12.01 5.23
N VAL A 40 -7.06 -11.32 4.12
CA VAL A 40 -7.70 -11.71 2.86
C VAL A 40 -6.64 -12.36 1.99
N ASN A 41 -6.61 -13.70 2.03
CA ASN A 41 -6.06 -14.48 0.92
C ASN A 41 -7.02 -14.32 -0.27
N ILE A 42 -7.06 -13.14 -0.87
CA ILE A 42 -7.59 -13.01 -2.23
C ILE A 42 -6.48 -13.53 -3.14
N TYR A 43 -6.46 -14.85 -3.34
CA TYR A 43 -6.02 -15.40 -4.62
C TYR A 43 -7.03 -14.94 -5.67
N GLU A 44 -6.99 -13.66 -6.03
CA GLU A 44 -7.55 -13.18 -7.28
C GLU A 44 -6.46 -13.43 -8.29
N ASP A 45 -6.52 -14.63 -8.88
CA ASP A 45 -5.59 -15.15 -9.88
C ASP A 45 -5.53 -14.33 -11.19
N ASN A 46 -5.99 -13.07 -11.19
CA ASN A 46 -6.09 -12.23 -12.38
C ASN A 46 -5.77 -10.74 -12.17
N VAL A 47 -5.41 -10.27 -10.97
CA VAL A 47 -4.96 -8.86 -10.83
C VAL A 47 -3.50 -8.76 -11.24
N LYS A 48 -3.27 -8.37 -12.50
CA LYS A 48 -1.94 -8.05 -13.01
C LYS A 48 -1.47 -6.73 -12.41
N ILE A 49 -0.53 -6.80 -11.46
CA ILE A 49 0.19 -5.66 -10.90
C ILE A 49 1.52 -5.51 -11.65
N GLY A 50 1.80 -4.28 -12.07
CA GLY A 50 2.99 -3.93 -12.84
C GLY A 50 2.76 -4.01 -14.35
N GLY A 51 3.83 -3.83 -15.10
CA GLY A 51 3.83 -3.76 -16.56
C GLY A 51 4.93 -2.84 -17.06
N ASP A 52 5.13 -2.83 -18.37
CA ASP A 52 6.19 -2.01 -18.96
C ASP A 52 5.88 -0.52 -18.84
N PHE A 53 6.87 0.29 -18.55
CA PHE A 53 6.74 1.74 -18.48
C PHE A 53 7.99 2.43 -19.00
N GLU A 54 7.82 3.67 -19.44
CA GLU A 54 8.90 4.57 -19.83
C GLU A 54 8.69 5.91 -19.13
N LEU A 55 9.67 6.31 -18.33
CA LEU A 55 9.69 7.50 -17.50
C LEU A 55 11.02 8.24 -17.70
N ILE A 56 11.21 9.34 -16.98
CA ILE A 56 12.44 10.13 -16.94
C ILE A 56 13.07 9.97 -15.55
N ASP A 57 14.36 9.65 -15.49
CA ASP A 57 15.07 9.54 -14.22
C ASP A 57 15.49 10.89 -13.64
N GLN A 58 16.04 10.89 -12.43
CA GLN A 58 16.50 12.10 -11.75
C GLN A 58 17.72 12.78 -12.41
N ASN A 59 18.32 12.18 -13.43
CA ASN A 59 19.39 12.74 -14.24
C ASN A 59 18.87 13.31 -15.58
N GLY A 60 17.57 13.18 -15.85
CA GLY A 60 16.95 13.62 -17.10
C GLY A 60 17.06 12.60 -18.24
N GLU A 61 17.45 11.36 -17.95
CA GLU A 61 17.56 10.29 -18.94
C GLU A 61 16.27 9.48 -19.03
N ILE A 62 16.00 8.91 -20.21
CA ILE A 62 14.88 7.97 -20.38
C ILE A 62 15.16 6.71 -19.57
N PHE A 63 14.19 6.32 -18.75
CA PHE A 63 14.20 5.10 -17.94
C PHE A 63 13.05 4.19 -18.34
N ASN A 64 13.39 3.00 -18.85
CA ASN A 64 12.42 1.96 -19.14
C ASN A 64 12.40 0.90 -18.04
N SER A 65 11.27 0.23 -17.85
CA SER A 65 11.12 -0.89 -16.91
C SER A 65 12.13 -2.02 -17.16
N ASP A 66 12.62 -2.18 -18.39
CA ASP A 66 13.65 -3.16 -18.74
C ASP A 66 14.98 -2.94 -17.99
N LYS A 67 15.31 -1.70 -17.60
CA LYS A 67 16.47 -1.42 -16.74
C LYS A 67 16.38 -2.06 -15.36
N LEU A 68 15.20 -2.51 -14.92
CA LEU A 68 15.01 -3.24 -13.67
C LEU A 68 15.29 -4.74 -13.82
N LYS A 69 15.27 -5.28 -15.04
CA LYS A 69 15.49 -6.71 -15.28
C LYS A 69 16.91 -7.12 -14.85
N GLY A 70 17.02 -8.33 -14.34
CA GLY A 70 18.25 -8.86 -13.74
C GLY A 70 18.46 -8.49 -12.27
N ASN A 71 17.62 -7.61 -11.69
CA ASN A 71 17.73 -7.17 -10.30
C ASN A 71 16.39 -7.30 -9.56
N LEU A 72 16.45 -7.56 -8.25
CA LEU A 72 15.28 -7.31 -7.40
C LEU A 72 15.05 -5.79 -7.34
N SER A 73 13.79 -5.36 -7.28
CA SER A 73 13.46 -3.93 -7.16
C SER A 73 12.40 -3.69 -6.10
N LEU A 74 12.58 -2.63 -5.31
CA LEU A 74 11.56 -2.07 -4.42
C LEU A 74 11.03 -0.78 -5.03
N ILE A 75 9.77 -0.76 -5.42
CA ILE A 75 9.12 0.41 -6.02
C ILE A 75 8.19 1.04 -5.00
N TYR A 76 8.35 2.34 -4.78
CA TYR A 76 7.46 3.14 -3.94
C TYR A 76 6.92 4.33 -4.73
N PHE A 77 5.63 4.60 -4.59
CA PHE A 77 4.95 5.74 -5.22
C PHE A 77 4.70 6.81 -4.16
N GLY A 78 5.15 8.03 -4.43
CA GLY A 78 5.04 9.15 -3.48
C GLY A 78 5.30 10.49 -4.14
N PHE A 79 5.54 11.53 -3.34
CA PHE A 79 5.89 12.85 -3.87
C PHE A 79 6.83 13.59 -2.90
N THR A 80 7.69 14.46 -3.42
CA THR A 80 8.79 15.05 -2.61
C THR A 80 8.29 15.98 -1.50
N SER A 81 7.12 16.59 -1.69
CA SER A 81 6.50 17.52 -0.73
C SER A 81 5.68 16.82 0.37
N CYS A 82 5.72 15.49 0.44
CA CYS A 82 5.03 14.73 1.47
C CYS A 82 5.75 14.91 2.83
N PRO A 83 5.06 15.37 3.88
CA PRO A 83 5.72 15.78 5.12
C PRO A 83 6.17 14.63 6.05
N ASP A 84 5.64 13.42 5.88
CA ASP A 84 5.83 12.35 6.88
C ASP A 84 5.93 10.93 6.28
N ILE A 85 4.89 10.43 5.61
CA ILE A 85 4.82 9.01 5.22
C ILE A 85 5.84 8.63 4.14
N CYS A 86 6.10 9.51 3.18
CA CYS A 86 7.14 9.30 2.17
C CYS A 86 8.53 9.20 2.80
N PRO A 87 9.05 10.22 3.54
CA PRO A 87 10.40 10.12 4.10
C PRO A 87 10.56 8.92 5.04
N THR A 88 9.53 8.56 5.80
CA THR A 88 9.53 7.34 6.62
C THR A 88 9.68 6.07 5.77
N SER A 89 8.93 5.95 4.67
CA SER A 89 9.01 4.81 3.75
C SER A 89 10.39 4.70 3.08
N LEU A 90 10.97 5.83 2.65
CA LEU A 90 12.28 5.86 1.98
C LEU A 90 13.43 5.52 2.94
N ASN A 91 13.36 5.97 4.20
CA ASN A 91 14.31 5.56 5.24
C ASN A 91 14.25 4.04 5.48
N LYS A 92 13.05 3.48 5.52
CA LYS A 92 12.87 2.04 5.68
C LYS A 92 13.43 1.26 4.49
N MET A 93 13.18 1.72 3.26
CA MET A 93 13.80 1.15 2.06
C MET A 93 15.33 1.21 2.13
N THR A 94 15.90 2.31 2.64
CA THR A 94 17.34 2.43 2.87
C THR A 94 17.86 1.33 3.80
N GLU A 95 17.19 1.09 4.93
CA GLU A 95 17.57 0.00 5.84
C GLU A 95 17.51 -1.37 5.18
N ILE A 96 16.47 -1.63 4.38
CA ILE A 96 16.30 -2.89 3.66
C ILE A 96 17.44 -3.11 2.65
N VAL A 97 17.78 -2.08 1.87
CA VAL A 97 18.90 -2.13 0.91
C VAL A 97 20.21 -2.41 1.64
N GLU A 98 20.48 -1.75 2.75
CA GLU A 98 21.69 -1.96 3.55
C GLU A 98 21.78 -3.37 4.14
N ILE A 99 20.68 -3.93 4.63
CA ILE A 99 20.62 -5.30 5.14
C ILE A 99 20.89 -6.31 4.01
N LEU A 100 20.23 -6.15 2.86
CA LEU A 100 20.39 -7.04 1.71
C LEU A 100 21.80 -6.99 1.12
N ASN A 101 22.40 -5.80 1.04
CA ASN A 101 23.79 -5.63 0.60
C ASN A 101 24.77 -6.43 1.48
N LYS A 102 24.55 -6.49 2.81
CA LYS A 102 25.38 -7.31 3.72
C LYS A 102 25.29 -8.81 3.41
N HIS A 103 24.17 -9.25 2.84
CA HIS A 103 23.96 -10.61 2.38
C HIS A 103 24.35 -10.83 0.91
N LYS A 104 24.96 -9.84 0.24
CA LYS A 104 25.32 -9.86 -1.18
C LYS A 104 24.11 -10.04 -2.12
N ILE A 105 22.93 -9.60 -1.66
CA ILE A 105 21.72 -9.54 -2.49
C ILE A 105 21.58 -8.11 -2.96
N ASP A 106 21.66 -7.89 -4.27
CA ASP A 106 21.47 -6.57 -4.84
C ASP A 106 19.98 -6.29 -5.05
N ILE A 107 19.56 -5.07 -4.71
CA ILE A 107 18.19 -4.61 -4.84
C ILE A 107 18.18 -3.14 -5.24
N LEU A 108 17.32 -2.79 -6.20
CA LEU A 108 17.16 -1.43 -6.69
C LEU A 108 16.01 -0.73 -5.95
N PRO A 109 16.28 0.31 -5.14
CA PRO A 109 15.23 1.15 -4.59
C PRO A 109 14.79 2.17 -5.64
N VAL A 110 13.52 2.14 -6.01
CA VAL A 110 12.90 3.01 -7.03
C VAL A 110 11.79 3.84 -6.39
N PHE A 111 11.88 5.15 -6.55
CA PHE A 111 10.86 6.11 -6.16
C PHE A 111 10.20 6.67 -7.41
N ILE A 112 8.89 6.47 -7.57
CA ILE A 112 8.12 7.02 -8.69
C ILE A 112 7.23 8.13 -8.17
N THR A 113 7.35 9.34 -8.72
CA THR A 113 6.49 10.44 -8.29
C THR A 113 5.06 10.26 -8.78
N ILE A 114 4.08 10.62 -7.95
CA ILE A 114 2.68 10.82 -8.32
C ILE A 114 2.36 12.29 -8.60
N ASP A 115 3.34 13.18 -8.47
CA ASP A 115 3.21 14.62 -8.59
C ASP A 115 4.22 15.24 -9.57
N PRO A 116 4.12 14.92 -10.87
CA PRO A 116 5.09 15.34 -11.88
C PRO A 116 5.16 16.85 -12.08
N LYS A 117 4.16 17.62 -11.62
CA LYS A 117 4.14 19.09 -11.72
C LYS A 117 5.20 19.74 -10.83
N ARG A 118 5.41 19.18 -9.63
CA ARG A 118 6.38 19.70 -8.64
C ARG A 118 7.68 18.89 -8.64
N ASP A 119 7.59 17.59 -8.90
CA ASP A 119 8.72 16.67 -8.83
C ASP A 119 9.47 16.56 -10.16
N THR A 120 10.20 17.62 -10.49
CA THR A 120 11.16 17.63 -11.62
C THR A 120 12.33 16.66 -11.37
N PRO A 121 13.08 16.25 -12.40
CA PRO A 121 14.28 15.42 -12.21
C PRO A 121 15.27 15.98 -11.19
N ILE A 122 15.48 17.31 -11.20
CA ILE A 122 16.35 18.01 -10.26
C ILE A 122 15.78 17.93 -8.84
N ALA A 123 14.48 18.17 -8.66
CA ALA A 123 13.84 18.08 -7.35
C ALA A 123 13.94 16.66 -6.79
N LEU A 124 13.70 15.63 -7.61
CA LEU A 124 13.89 14.24 -7.22
C LEU A 124 15.33 13.94 -6.80
N LYS A 125 16.31 14.40 -7.56
CA LYS A 125 17.73 14.21 -7.25
C LYS A 125 18.11 14.84 -5.91
N GLU A 126 17.66 16.07 -5.67
CA GLU A 126 17.90 16.79 -4.43
C GLU A 126 17.17 16.18 -3.24
N TYR A 127 15.98 15.61 -3.43
CA TYR A 127 15.24 14.92 -2.40
C TYR A 127 15.92 13.59 -2.03
N LEU A 128 16.22 12.76 -3.04
CA LEU A 128 16.69 11.38 -2.85
C LEU A 128 18.11 11.27 -2.29
N LYS A 129 18.95 12.31 -2.43
CA LYS A 129 20.31 12.34 -1.87
C LYS A 129 20.36 12.20 -0.34
N HIS A 130 19.25 12.45 0.36
CA HIS A 130 19.17 12.35 1.82
C HIS A 130 18.92 10.92 2.33
N PHE A 131 18.67 9.96 1.44
CA PHE A 131 18.37 8.57 1.79
C PHE A 131 19.54 7.67 1.40
N HIS A 132 19.40 6.82 0.38
CA HIS A 132 20.43 5.89 -0.08
C HIS A 132 20.95 6.24 -1.49
N PRO A 133 22.26 6.14 -1.78
CA PRO A 133 22.81 6.53 -3.09
C PRO A 133 22.33 5.66 -4.27
N LYS A 134 21.81 4.45 -4.02
CA LYS A 134 21.20 3.58 -5.06
C LYS A 134 19.79 4.01 -5.48
N PHE A 135 19.17 5.01 -4.86
CA PHE A 135 17.81 5.42 -5.24
C PHE A 135 17.74 5.87 -6.71
N ILE A 136 16.76 5.32 -7.41
CA ILE A 136 16.36 5.73 -8.75
C ILE A 136 15.06 6.52 -8.58
N GLY A 137 15.07 7.81 -8.91
CA GLY A 137 13.91 8.69 -8.87
C GLY A 137 13.32 8.83 -10.27
N LEU A 138 12.05 8.52 -10.44
CA LEU A 138 11.36 8.57 -11.73
C LEU A 138 10.23 9.58 -11.72
N THR A 139 10.15 10.36 -12.80
CA THR A 139 9.08 11.32 -13.12
C THR A 139 8.70 11.21 -14.59
N GLY A 140 7.74 12.01 -15.03
CA GLY A 140 7.26 11.99 -16.42
C GLY A 140 6.19 13.05 -16.63
N ASN A 141 5.51 13.02 -17.77
CA ASN A 141 4.29 13.79 -17.92
C ASN A 141 3.12 13.13 -17.18
N GLU A 142 2.02 13.86 -16.98
CA GLU A 142 0.84 13.37 -16.26
C GLU A 142 0.28 12.06 -16.85
N GLN A 143 0.32 11.88 -18.17
CA GLN A 143 -0.18 10.69 -18.83
C GLN A 143 0.69 9.47 -18.53
N GLN A 144 2.01 9.64 -18.48
CA GLN A 144 2.95 8.58 -18.10
C GLN A 144 2.78 8.19 -16.63
N ILE A 145 2.65 9.18 -15.73
CA ILE A 145 2.41 8.93 -14.30
C ILE A 145 1.08 8.20 -14.11
N LYS A 146 0.01 8.65 -14.76
CA LYS A 146 -1.28 7.98 -14.71
C LYS A 146 -1.21 6.52 -15.17
N ASP A 147 -0.56 6.28 -16.31
CA ASP A 147 -0.40 4.93 -16.88
C ASP A 147 0.36 3.99 -15.94
N VAL A 148 1.49 4.43 -15.37
CA VAL A 148 2.24 3.59 -14.42
C VAL A 148 1.45 3.37 -13.12
N THR A 149 0.75 4.38 -12.58
CA THR A 149 -0.10 4.18 -11.41
C THR A 149 -1.25 3.21 -11.66
N ASP A 150 -1.85 3.23 -12.85
CA ASP A 150 -2.93 2.31 -13.25
C ASP A 150 -2.43 0.86 -13.38
N LYS A 151 -1.20 0.67 -13.87
CA LYS A 151 -0.53 -0.64 -13.96
C LYS A 151 -0.20 -1.21 -12.58
N PHE A 152 0.22 -0.37 -11.66
CA PHE A 152 0.54 -0.77 -10.29
C PHE A 152 -0.66 -0.72 -9.33
N LYS A 153 -1.84 -0.32 -9.80
CA LYS A 153 -3.07 -0.15 -8.97
C LYS A 153 -2.88 0.82 -7.81
N VAL A 154 -2.04 1.83 -8.02
CA VAL A 154 -1.78 2.90 -7.06
C VAL A 154 -2.90 3.92 -7.17
N PHE A 155 -3.68 4.07 -6.10
CA PHE A 155 -4.64 5.15 -5.99
C PHE A 155 -3.95 6.37 -5.40
N TYR A 156 -4.24 7.54 -5.97
CA TYR A 156 -3.89 8.82 -5.38
C TYR A 156 -4.97 9.86 -5.69
N ALA A 157 -5.19 10.79 -4.76
CA ALA A 157 -6.17 11.84 -4.88
C ALA A 157 -5.69 13.11 -4.19
N ARG A 158 -6.10 14.27 -4.69
CA ARG A 158 -5.83 15.53 -4.02
C ARG A 158 -6.67 15.64 -2.76
N VAL A 159 -6.02 15.93 -1.63
CA VAL A 159 -6.71 16.28 -0.39
C VAL A 159 -7.19 17.73 -0.53
N HIS A 160 -8.41 18.00 -0.06
CA HIS A 160 -9.12 19.29 -0.07
C HIS A 160 -8.27 20.55 -0.31
N GLY A 161 -8.70 21.40 -1.25
CA GLY A 161 -8.09 22.70 -1.55
C GLY A 161 -8.49 23.20 -2.94
N ASP A 162 -8.30 24.50 -3.20
CA ASP A 162 -8.48 25.08 -4.54
C ASP A 162 -7.45 24.52 -5.52
N ASP A 163 -7.84 24.31 -6.79
CA ASP A 163 -6.95 23.76 -7.83
C ASP A 163 -5.61 24.51 -7.96
N ASP A 164 -5.62 25.80 -7.61
CA ASP A 164 -4.48 26.71 -7.70
C ASP A 164 -3.60 26.79 -6.44
N ASP A 165 -3.90 26.06 -5.36
CA ASP A 165 -3.02 26.03 -4.17
C ASP A 165 -1.67 25.37 -4.52
N PRO A 166 -0.52 26.07 -4.40
CA PRO A 166 0.79 25.49 -4.66
C PRO A 166 1.22 24.42 -3.62
N ASN A 167 0.61 24.41 -2.44
CA ASN A 167 0.96 23.54 -1.31
C ASN A 167 -0.02 22.37 -1.13
N TYR A 168 -0.76 22.01 -2.17
CA TYR A 168 -1.70 20.89 -2.10
C TYR A 168 -1.05 19.58 -1.63
N MET A 169 -1.85 18.81 -0.90
CA MET A 169 -1.48 17.47 -0.46
C MET A 169 -2.15 16.42 -1.34
N LEU A 170 -1.48 15.28 -1.50
CA LEU A 170 -2.02 14.11 -2.17
C LEU A 170 -2.13 12.98 -1.15
N ASP A 171 -3.32 12.40 -1.04
CA ASP A 171 -3.49 11.07 -0.46
C ASP A 171 -3.01 10.04 -1.48
N HIS A 172 -2.28 9.03 -1.04
CA HIS A 172 -1.85 7.94 -1.91
C HIS A 172 -1.71 6.61 -1.17
N SER A 173 -1.86 5.52 -1.92
CA SER A 173 -1.50 4.18 -1.43
C SER A 173 -0.02 4.16 -1.04
N SER A 174 0.27 3.84 0.22
CA SER A 174 1.63 3.82 0.78
C SER A 174 2.21 2.41 0.83
N PHE A 175 2.18 1.73 -0.32
CA PHE A 175 2.74 0.39 -0.46
C PHE A 175 4.13 0.44 -1.10
N THR A 176 5.01 -0.42 -0.62
CA THR A 176 6.29 -0.71 -1.29
C THR A 176 6.17 -2.04 -2.03
N TYR A 177 6.27 -2.01 -3.35
CA TYR A 177 6.14 -3.17 -4.23
C TYR A 177 7.49 -3.84 -4.43
N LEU A 178 7.56 -5.15 -4.24
CA LEU A 178 8.72 -5.99 -4.55
C LEU A 178 8.52 -6.66 -5.91
N ILE A 179 9.46 -6.39 -6.81
CA ILE A 179 9.50 -6.90 -8.18
C ILE A 179 10.72 -7.80 -8.35
N ASP A 180 10.54 -8.94 -9.02
CA ASP A 180 11.61 -9.89 -9.31
C ASP A 180 12.51 -9.45 -10.48
N ALA A 181 13.58 -10.20 -10.71
CA ALA A 181 14.53 -9.95 -11.80
C ALA A 181 13.93 -10.09 -13.21
N ASN A 182 12.72 -10.62 -13.37
CA ASN A 182 12.00 -10.71 -14.64
C ASN A 182 11.00 -9.56 -14.83
N GLY A 183 10.85 -8.67 -13.84
CA GLY A 183 9.85 -7.61 -13.84
C GLY A 183 8.48 -8.06 -13.33
N LYS A 184 8.38 -9.23 -12.69
CA LYS A 184 7.14 -9.76 -12.13
C LYS A 184 6.93 -9.25 -10.71
N TYR A 185 5.71 -8.79 -10.42
CA TYR A 185 5.28 -8.50 -9.05
C TYR A 185 5.30 -9.76 -8.19
N LEU A 186 5.97 -9.67 -7.03
CA LEU A 186 6.01 -10.73 -6.02
C LEU A 186 5.04 -10.43 -4.88
N LYS A 187 5.23 -9.27 -4.23
CA LYS A 187 4.52 -8.89 -3.01
C LYS A 187 4.58 -7.38 -2.81
N HIS A 188 3.65 -6.81 -2.05
CA HIS A 188 3.79 -5.47 -1.50
C HIS A 188 3.86 -5.51 0.03
N PHE A 189 4.51 -4.50 0.59
CA PHE A 189 4.71 -4.32 2.01
C PHE A 189 4.09 -3.01 2.46
N TYR A 190 3.57 -3.00 3.67
CA TYR A 190 2.99 -1.83 4.30
C TYR A 190 4.08 -1.01 5.01
N LEU A 191 3.74 0.23 5.36
CA LEU A 191 4.64 1.13 6.09
C LEU A 191 5.16 0.53 7.40
N ASP A 192 4.40 -0.35 8.05
CA ASP A 192 4.74 -1.03 9.31
C ASP A 192 5.51 -2.35 9.12
N SER A 193 5.47 -2.98 7.94
CA SER A 193 6.16 -4.26 7.64
C SER A 193 7.67 -4.25 7.88
N SER A 194 8.17 -4.95 8.89
CA SER A 194 9.59 -4.85 9.28
C SER A 194 10.56 -5.25 8.16
N PRO A 195 11.80 -4.71 8.09
CA PRO A 195 12.82 -5.20 7.15
C PRO A 195 13.05 -6.72 7.24
N LYS A 196 12.85 -7.29 8.43
CA LYS A 196 12.93 -8.73 8.67
C LYS A 196 11.87 -9.52 7.90
N GLU A 197 10.64 -9.03 7.79
CA GLU A 197 9.58 -9.70 7.02
C GLU A 197 9.93 -9.81 5.53
N ILE A 198 10.56 -8.77 4.97
CA ILE A 198 11.02 -8.79 3.58
C ILE A 198 12.12 -9.82 3.40
N MET A 199 13.07 -9.87 4.33
CA MET A 199 14.13 -10.89 4.33
C MET A 199 13.59 -12.31 4.46
N GLU A 200 12.58 -12.52 5.31
CA GLU A 200 11.93 -13.83 5.46
C GLU A 200 11.19 -14.24 4.19
N PHE A 201 10.51 -13.30 3.52
CA PHE A 201 9.89 -13.56 2.22
C PHE A 201 10.94 -13.99 1.17
N LEU A 202 12.02 -13.22 1.02
CA LEU A 202 13.09 -13.50 0.04
C LEU A 202 13.85 -14.82 0.29
N ARG A 203 13.78 -15.39 1.49
CA ARG A 203 14.39 -16.70 1.80
C ARG A 203 13.52 -17.90 1.44
N ASN A 204 12.21 -17.69 1.29
CA ASN A 204 11.24 -18.75 1.10
C ASN A 204 10.77 -18.89 -0.36
N GLU A 205 11.23 -18.00 -1.25
CA GLU A 205 11.09 -18.06 -2.71
C GLU A 205 12.37 -18.64 -3.33
#